data_AF-B6WBQ4-F1
#
_entry.id   AF-B6WBQ4-F1
#
_cell.length_a   1.000
_cell.length_b   1.000
_cell.length_c   1.000
_cell.angle_alpha   90.00
_cell.angle_beta   90.00
_cell.angle_gamma   90.00
#
_symmetry.space_group_name_H-M   'P 1'
#
loop_
_entity.id
_entity.type
_entity.pdbx_description
1 polymer ?
#
loop_
_entity_poly.entity_id
_entity_poly.type
_entity_poly.pdbx_seq_one_letter_code
_entity_poly.pdbx_strand_id
1 'polypeptide(L)'
;MIIDIRGNTGGDSRYWQDFLLPSIIDKPYSTNYYSFIKNGDLNKKVISQEKYKEGVSEFLNESNFSNETKEILSKFDYYTNYPILVNPSEDSIKFKGHIYLLIDSTVYSSAEMLASFCKETKLATLVGSQSKGDGIGTDPLQIDLPNSGYVLRFPKEIGLTESGYINEIEKTNPDINIDSNRYDDIKDQPIIQKIIEIEG
;
A
#
# COMPACT_ATOMS: atom_id res chain seq x y z
N MET A 1 -8.20 -12.28 15.13
CA MET A 1 -8.68 -10.87 15.13
C MET A 1 -9.06 -10.49 13.72
N ILE A 2 -10.18 -9.79 13.51
CA ILE A 2 -10.59 -9.29 12.20
C ILE A 2 -10.46 -7.76 12.22
N ILE A 3 -9.80 -7.20 11.22
CA ILE A 3 -9.74 -5.77 10.93
C ILE A 3 -10.42 -5.55 9.59
N ASP A 4 -11.55 -4.85 9.58
CA ASP A 4 -12.32 -4.62 8.36
C ASP A 4 -11.99 -3.24 7.79
N ILE A 5 -11.39 -3.21 6.60
CA ILE A 5 -11.12 -1.96 5.87
C ILE A 5 -11.89 -1.88 4.55
N ARG A 6 -12.86 -2.77 4.32
CA ARG A 6 -13.75 -2.68 3.16
C ARG A 6 -14.47 -1.33 3.17
N GLY A 7 -14.54 -0.66 2.03
CA GLY A 7 -15.11 0.70 1.96
C GLY A 7 -14.14 1.83 2.26
N ASN A 8 -12.93 1.54 2.75
CA ASN A 8 -12.00 2.57 3.16
C ASN A 8 -11.14 3.05 1.98
N THR A 9 -11.42 4.25 1.48
CA THR A 9 -10.70 4.86 0.35
C THR A 9 -9.37 5.52 0.72
N GLY A 10 -8.92 5.38 1.98
CA GLY A 10 -7.65 5.92 2.45
C GLY A 10 -7.80 7.10 3.41
N GLY A 11 -6.76 7.94 3.47
CA GLY A 11 -6.58 8.93 4.53
C GLY A 11 -5.09 9.14 4.78
N ASP A 12 -4.70 9.16 6.05
CA ASP A 12 -3.31 9.36 6.46
C ASP A 12 -2.69 8.06 7.00
N SER A 13 -1.57 7.63 6.42
CA SER A 13 -0.93 6.37 6.79
C SER A 13 -0.38 6.35 8.20
N ARG A 14 -0.19 7.52 8.83
CA ARG A 14 0.15 7.62 10.26
C ARG A 14 -0.90 6.98 11.16
N TYR A 15 -2.18 6.97 10.78
CA TYR A 15 -3.23 6.33 11.60
C TYR A 15 -2.97 4.84 11.82
N TRP A 16 -2.53 4.13 10.77
CA TRP A 16 -2.24 2.70 10.92
C TRP A 16 -0.81 2.44 11.37
N GLN A 17 0.16 3.28 10.97
CA GLN A 17 1.58 3.12 11.31
C GLN A 17 1.88 3.48 12.77
N ASP A 18 1.28 4.55 13.28
CA ASP A 18 1.65 5.11 14.59
C ASP A 18 0.65 4.73 15.69
N PHE A 19 -0.58 4.31 15.34
CA PHE A 19 -1.64 4.04 16.30
C PHE A 19 -2.24 2.63 16.18
N LEU A 20 -2.89 2.29 15.06
CA LEU A 20 -3.62 1.02 14.96
C LEU A 20 -2.72 -0.20 15.14
N LEU A 21 -1.73 -0.38 14.26
CA LEU A 21 -0.87 -1.57 14.31
C LEU A 21 0.03 -1.60 15.56
N PRO A 22 0.66 -0.48 15.99
CA PRO A 22 1.42 -0.47 17.24
C PRO A 22 0.64 -0.91 18.48
N SER A 23 -0.67 -0.66 18.53
CA SER A 23 -1.52 -1.10 19.65
C SER A 23 -1.85 -2.60 19.63
N ILE A 24 -1.66 -3.28 18.48
CA ILE A 24 -2.09 -4.66 18.24
C ILE A 24 -0.91 -5.64 18.21
N ILE A 25 0.14 -5.32 17.45
CA ILE A 25 1.21 -6.27 17.11
C ILE A 25 2.07 -6.67 18.31
N ASP A 26 2.64 -7.87 18.30
CA ASP A 26 3.48 -8.41 19.38
C ASP A 26 4.99 -8.22 19.14
N LYS A 27 5.37 -7.91 17.90
CA LYS A 27 6.76 -7.71 17.46
C LYS A 27 6.82 -6.69 16.31
N PRO A 28 8.02 -6.19 15.95
CA PRO A 28 8.16 -5.29 14.82
C PRO A 28 7.88 -5.97 13.47
N TYR A 29 7.32 -5.20 12.54
CA TYR A 29 7.15 -5.59 11.12
C TYR A 29 7.72 -4.47 10.24
N SER A 30 8.40 -4.85 9.16
CA SER A 30 9.03 -3.89 8.26
C SER A 30 9.04 -4.35 6.82
N THR A 31 9.01 -3.38 5.90
CA THR A 31 9.25 -3.60 4.47
C THR A 31 9.88 -2.36 3.84
N ASN A 32 10.47 -2.52 2.67
CA ASN A 32 11.00 -1.42 1.87
C ASN A 32 10.09 -1.12 0.69
N TYR A 33 9.49 0.07 0.68
CA TYR A 33 8.82 0.56 -0.52
C TYR A 33 9.77 1.36 -1.40
N TYR A 34 9.48 1.37 -2.70
CA TYR A 34 10.20 2.17 -3.68
C TYR A 34 9.22 3.03 -4.46
N SER A 35 9.70 4.17 -4.95
CA SER A 35 8.95 4.99 -5.89
C SER A 35 9.85 5.48 -7.00
N PHE A 36 9.29 5.64 -8.20
CA PHE A 36 10.00 6.05 -9.40
C PHE A 36 9.30 7.23 -10.06
N ILE A 37 10.08 8.22 -10.47
CA ILE A 37 9.58 9.48 -11.04
C ILE A 37 10.35 9.85 -12.30
N LYS A 38 9.65 10.46 -13.26
CA LYS A 38 10.27 11.02 -14.46
C LYS A 38 10.86 12.39 -14.19
N ASN A 39 11.94 12.70 -14.90
CA ASN A 39 12.47 14.04 -14.98
C ASN A 39 11.44 14.98 -15.62
N GLY A 40 11.55 16.27 -15.32
CA GLY A 40 10.71 17.32 -15.89
C GLY A 40 10.58 18.51 -14.96
N ASP A 41 10.32 19.68 -15.53
CA ASP A 41 10.24 20.93 -14.79
C ASP A 41 9.21 20.90 -13.65
N LEU A 42 8.07 20.22 -13.88
CA LEU A 42 7.01 20.05 -12.87
C LEU A 42 7.47 19.20 -11.67
N ASN A 43 8.38 18.25 -11.90
CA ASN A 43 8.82 17.29 -10.89
C ASN A 43 10.07 17.73 -10.14
N LYS A 44 10.82 18.74 -10.63
CA LYS A 44 12.10 19.19 -10.03
C LYS A 44 12.04 19.41 -8.53
N LYS A 45 10.98 20.08 -8.06
CA LYS A 45 10.80 20.37 -6.63
C LYS A 45 10.57 19.08 -5.83
N VAL A 46 9.70 18.21 -6.31
CA VAL A 46 9.39 16.91 -5.69
C VAL A 46 10.63 16.03 -5.66
N ILE A 47 11.37 15.92 -6.77
CA ILE A 47 12.59 15.12 -6.88
C ILE A 47 13.55 15.50 -5.75
N SER A 48 13.76 16.80 -5.54
CA SER A 48 14.62 17.30 -4.45
C SER A 48 14.04 17.08 -3.06
N GLN A 49 12.73 17.32 -2.85
CA GLN A 49 12.09 17.24 -1.53
C GLN A 49 11.99 15.80 -1.02
N GLU A 50 11.57 14.89 -1.90
CA GLU A 50 11.38 13.47 -1.62
C GLU A 50 12.68 12.65 -1.81
N LYS A 51 13.80 13.34 -2.05
CA LYS A 51 15.17 12.79 -2.15
C LYS A 51 15.30 11.68 -3.20
N TYR A 52 14.63 11.86 -4.33
CA TYR A 52 14.84 11.01 -5.49
C TYR A 52 16.28 11.14 -6.00
N LYS A 53 16.86 10.01 -6.39
CA LYS A 53 18.24 9.87 -6.86
C LYS A 53 18.28 9.23 -8.23
N GLU A 54 19.32 9.57 -8.97
CA GLU A 54 19.67 8.93 -10.24
C GLU A 54 20.12 7.48 -10.02
N GLY A 55 20.35 6.74 -11.10
CA GLY A 55 20.88 5.38 -11.06
C GLY A 55 19.79 4.29 -11.06
N VAL A 56 18.68 4.55 -11.78
CA VAL A 56 17.58 3.57 -11.95
C VAL A 56 18.11 2.28 -12.58
N SER A 57 18.95 2.36 -13.62
CA SER A 57 19.50 1.19 -14.30
C SER A 57 20.33 0.29 -13.37
N GLU A 58 21.20 0.90 -12.56
CA GLU A 58 22.03 0.20 -11.57
C GLU A 58 21.16 -0.46 -10.51
N PHE A 59 20.19 0.27 -9.96
CA PHE A 59 19.23 -0.28 -9.00
C PHE A 59 18.45 -1.47 -9.57
N LEU A 60 17.96 -1.38 -10.80
CA LEU A 60 17.21 -2.47 -11.44
C LEU A 60 18.10 -3.69 -11.72
N ASN A 61 19.37 -3.48 -12.05
CA ASN A 61 20.33 -4.57 -12.24
C ASN A 61 20.60 -5.34 -10.94
N GLU A 62 20.64 -4.66 -9.80
CA GLU A 62 20.85 -5.26 -8.48
C GLU A 62 19.57 -5.86 -7.87
N SER A 63 18.39 -5.42 -8.34
CA SER A 63 17.10 -5.93 -7.86
C SER A 63 16.76 -7.33 -8.37
N ASN A 64 15.97 -8.07 -7.60
CA ASN A 64 15.40 -9.37 -7.97
C ASN A 64 14.01 -9.27 -8.61
N PHE A 65 13.63 -8.08 -9.12
CA PHE A 65 12.31 -7.87 -9.71
C PHE A 65 12.13 -8.65 -11.02
N SER A 66 10.87 -8.89 -11.39
CA SER A 66 10.55 -9.52 -12.68
C SER A 66 11.05 -8.68 -13.86
N ASN A 67 11.25 -9.33 -15.01
CA ASN A 67 11.67 -8.62 -16.22
C ASN A 67 10.63 -7.59 -16.66
N GLU A 68 9.35 -7.91 -16.49
CA GLU A 68 8.22 -7.05 -16.80
C GLU A 68 8.24 -5.80 -15.92
N THR A 69 8.45 -5.96 -14.60
CA THR A 69 8.60 -4.82 -13.68
C THR A 69 9.81 -3.98 -14.07
N LYS A 70 10.98 -4.60 -14.33
CA LYS A 70 12.19 -3.88 -14.75
C LYS A 70 11.98 -3.10 -16.05
N GLU A 71 11.28 -3.67 -17.03
CA GLU A 71 10.96 -3.00 -18.29
C GLU A 71 10.13 -1.73 -18.06
N ILE A 72 9.12 -1.80 -17.19
CA ILE A 72 8.29 -0.63 -16.85
C ILE A 72 9.13 0.42 -16.14
N LEU A 73 9.89 0.02 -15.11
CA LEU A 73 10.67 0.93 -14.27
C LEU A 73 11.85 1.58 -15.02
N SER A 74 12.39 0.92 -16.05
CA SER A 74 13.47 1.46 -16.90
C SER A 74 13.09 2.76 -17.63
N LYS A 75 11.79 3.08 -17.69
CA LYS A 75 11.24 4.29 -18.34
C LYS A 75 11.23 5.51 -17.41
N PHE A 76 11.71 5.38 -16.18
CA PHE A 76 11.80 6.44 -15.18
C PHE A 76 13.25 6.87 -14.97
N ASP A 77 13.43 8.12 -14.56
CA ASP A 77 14.76 8.75 -14.51
C ASP A 77 15.35 8.73 -13.10
N TYR A 78 14.49 8.77 -12.08
CA TYR A 78 14.91 8.77 -10.68
C TYR A 78 14.11 7.77 -9.87
N TYR A 79 14.70 7.29 -8.77
CA TYR A 79 14.05 6.44 -7.79
C TYR A 79 14.35 6.91 -6.37
N THR A 80 13.53 6.48 -5.42
CA THR A 80 13.77 6.64 -3.99
C THR A 80 13.24 5.41 -3.25
N ASN A 81 13.62 5.27 -1.98
CA ASN A 81 13.16 4.20 -1.11
C ASN A 81 12.56 4.75 0.18
N TYR A 82 11.46 4.15 0.60
CA TYR A 82 10.69 4.48 1.80
C TYR A 82 10.66 3.23 2.70
N PRO A 83 11.64 3.05 3.59
CA PRO A 83 11.58 1.97 4.57
C PRO A 83 10.44 2.25 5.55
N ILE A 84 9.57 1.28 5.75
CA ILE A 84 8.52 1.32 6.76
C ILE A 84 8.86 0.32 7.85
N LEU A 85 8.83 0.78 9.11
CA LEU A 85 9.00 -0.04 10.30
C LEU A 85 7.90 0.31 11.28
N VAL A 86 7.07 -0.67 11.64
CA VAL A 86 6.05 -0.53 12.67
C VAL A 86 6.48 -1.35 13.87
N ASN A 87 6.67 -0.67 15.01
CA ASN A 87 7.01 -1.30 16.27
C ASN A 87 5.77 -1.41 17.17
N PRO A 88 5.67 -2.46 18.01
CA PRO A 88 4.66 -2.47 19.06
C PRO A 88 4.88 -1.30 20.01
N SER A 89 3.79 -0.65 20.39
CA SER A 89 3.77 0.34 21.47
C SER A 89 3.97 -0.35 22.83
N GLU A 90 4.32 0.43 23.86
CA GLU A 90 4.50 -0.09 25.22
C GLU A 90 3.20 -0.70 25.78
N ASP A 91 2.05 -0.10 25.43
CA ASP A 91 0.70 -0.50 25.79
C ASP A 91 0.03 -1.44 24.78
N SER A 92 0.79 -1.96 23.81
CA SER A 92 0.30 -2.96 22.86
C SER A 92 -0.33 -4.15 23.59
N ILE A 93 -1.46 -4.63 23.06
CA ILE A 93 -2.08 -5.87 23.53
C ILE A 93 -1.25 -7.12 23.18
N LYS A 94 -0.20 -6.96 22.36
CA LYS A 94 0.72 -8.03 21.93
C LYS A 94 -0.04 -9.25 21.42
N PHE A 95 -0.97 -9.02 20.50
CA PHE A 95 -1.83 -10.05 19.95
C PHE A 95 -1.00 -11.09 19.17
N LYS A 96 -1.08 -12.36 19.59
CA LYS A 96 -0.31 -13.48 19.01
C LYS A 96 -1.12 -14.38 18.08
N GLY A 97 -2.43 -14.16 17.97
CA GLY A 97 -3.31 -14.95 17.12
C GLY A 97 -3.25 -14.53 15.66
N HIS A 98 -4.08 -15.17 14.83
CA HIS A 98 -4.21 -14.81 13.42
C HIS A 98 -4.95 -13.47 13.24
N ILE A 99 -4.37 -12.57 12.45
CA ILE A 99 -4.98 -11.31 12.04
C ILE A 99 -5.52 -11.50 10.62
N TYR A 100 -6.81 -11.22 10.44
CA TYR A 100 -7.47 -11.20 9.14
C TYR A 100 -7.78 -9.76 8.76
N LEU A 101 -7.29 -9.30 7.60
CA LEU A 101 -7.58 -7.98 7.07
C LEU A 101 -8.60 -8.12 5.92
N LEU A 102 -9.81 -7.57 6.12
CA LEU A 102 -10.84 -7.65 5.09
C LEU A 102 -10.68 -6.50 4.10
N ILE A 103 -10.60 -6.83 2.81
CA ILE A 103 -10.40 -5.86 1.73
C ILE A 103 -11.46 -5.99 0.63
N ASP A 104 -11.72 -4.88 -0.06
CA ASP A 104 -12.58 -4.85 -1.23
C ASP A 104 -12.03 -3.92 -2.32
N SER A 105 -12.70 -3.87 -3.47
CA SER A 105 -12.32 -3.04 -4.62
C SER A 105 -12.39 -1.52 -4.38
N THR A 106 -12.81 -1.08 -3.20
CA THR A 106 -12.82 0.35 -2.82
C THR A 106 -11.62 0.75 -1.98
N VAL A 107 -10.88 -0.24 -1.43
CA VAL A 107 -9.64 -0.02 -0.68
C VAL A 107 -8.62 0.70 -1.56
N TYR A 108 -8.22 1.90 -1.16
CA TYR A 108 -7.39 2.81 -1.95
C TYR A 108 -6.46 3.65 -1.07
N SER A 109 -5.43 4.26 -1.66
CA SER A 109 -4.53 5.22 -1.00
C SER A 109 -3.97 4.67 0.33
N SER A 110 -4.09 5.39 1.44
CA SER A 110 -3.52 4.93 2.73
C SER A 110 -4.03 3.56 3.20
N ALA A 111 -5.30 3.24 2.93
CA ALA A 111 -5.87 1.94 3.27
C ALA A 111 -5.30 0.84 2.36
N GLU A 112 -5.01 1.16 1.10
CA GLU A 112 -4.27 0.28 0.20
C GLU A 112 -2.85 0.05 0.69
N MET A 113 -2.17 1.08 1.18
CA MET A 113 -0.83 0.94 1.75
C MET A 113 -0.83 0.00 2.95
N LEU A 114 -1.86 0.06 3.81
CA LEU A 114 -2.05 -0.89 4.91
C LEU A 114 -2.25 -2.32 4.39
N ALA A 115 -3.08 -2.51 3.36
CA ALA A 115 -3.29 -3.82 2.76
C ALA A 115 -1.98 -4.39 2.18
N SER A 116 -1.27 -3.58 1.41
CA SER A 116 0.05 -3.92 0.86
C SER A 116 1.04 -4.26 1.98
N PHE A 117 1.12 -3.45 3.04
CA PHE A 117 2.05 -3.68 4.15
C PHE A 117 1.76 -5.00 4.86
N CYS A 118 0.48 -5.26 5.16
CA CYS A 118 0.05 -6.50 5.79
C CYS A 118 0.40 -7.74 4.94
N LYS A 119 0.20 -7.64 3.62
CA LYS A 119 0.52 -8.70 2.66
C LYS A 119 2.03 -8.94 2.57
N GLU A 120 2.79 -7.88 2.32
CA GLU A 120 4.24 -7.92 2.09
C GLU A 120 4.99 -8.44 3.32
N THR A 121 4.57 -8.01 4.50
CA THR A 121 5.19 -8.41 5.79
C THR A 121 4.62 -9.71 6.36
N LYS A 122 3.60 -10.29 5.73
CA LYS A 122 2.83 -11.46 6.23
C LYS A 122 2.27 -11.24 7.64
N LEU A 123 1.95 -9.99 7.98
CA LEU A 123 1.36 -9.63 9.27
C LEU A 123 -0.08 -10.13 9.40
N ALA A 124 -0.84 -10.12 8.30
CA ALA A 124 -2.23 -10.54 8.28
C ALA A 124 -2.54 -11.39 7.04
N THR A 125 -3.53 -12.26 7.16
CA THR A 125 -4.17 -12.92 6.02
C THR A 125 -5.23 -11.99 5.44
N LEU A 126 -5.09 -11.63 4.16
CA LEU A 126 -6.04 -10.76 3.48
C LEU A 126 -7.20 -11.58 2.93
N VAL A 127 -8.42 -11.15 3.18
CA VAL A 127 -9.65 -11.85 2.78
C VAL A 127 -10.58 -10.88 2.06
N GLY A 128 -11.24 -11.30 0.98
CA GLY A 128 -12.21 -10.49 0.26
C GLY A 128 -11.90 -10.40 -1.22
N SER A 129 -11.90 -9.20 -1.80
CA SER A 129 -11.60 -8.98 -3.23
C SER A 129 -10.39 -8.07 -3.43
N GLN A 130 -9.76 -8.13 -4.61
CA GLN A 130 -8.64 -7.25 -4.98
C GLN A 130 -8.98 -5.78 -4.70
N SER A 131 -8.02 -5.05 -4.16
CA SER A 131 -8.14 -3.64 -3.86
C SER A 131 -8.15 -2.75 -5.10
N LYS A 132 -8.25 -1.44 -4.90
CA LYS A 132 -8.21 -0.45 -5.99
C LYS A 132 -6.78 -0.12 -6.45
N GLY A 133 -5.78 -0.31 -5.59
CA GLY A 133 -4.37 0.05 -5.85
C GLY A 133 -4.00 1.48 -5.40
N ASP A 134 -2.81 1.93 -5.81
CA ASP A 134 -2.26 3.28 -5.60
C ASP A 134 -2.06 3.73 -4.13
N GLY A 135 -1.54 2.85 -3.28
CA GLY A 135 -1.24 3.17 -1.88
C GLY A 135 0.20 3.59 -1.60
N ILE A 136 1.13 3.25 -2.50
CA ILE A 136 2.56 3.43 -2.30
C ILE A 136 3.05 4.68 -3.05
N GLY A 137 3.71 5.58 -2.33
CA GLY A 137 4.24 6.82 -2.87
C GLY A 137 3.85 8.00 -2.00
N THR A 138 3.78 9.17 -2.62
CA THR A 138 3.51 10.46 -1.98
C THR A 138 2.36 11.19 -2.67
N ASP A 139 1.79 12.18 -1.99
CA ASP A 139 0.61 12.92 -2.48
C ASP A 139 0.78 13.41 -3.93
N PRO A 140 -0.26 13.29 -4.77
CA PRO A 140 -0.16 13.67 -6.18
C PRO A 140 0.12 15.15 -6.35
N LEU A 141 0.79 15.48 -7.45
CA LEU A 141 1.12 16.86 -7.76
C LEU A 141 -0.14 17.64 -8.14
N GLN A 142 -0.17 18.91 -7.74
CA GLN A 142 -1.20 19.87 -8.11
C GLN A 142 -0.55 21.05 -8.84
N ILE A 143 -1.13 21.44 -9.97
CA ILE A 143 -0.67 22.60 -10.75
C ILE A 143 -1.85 23.49 -11.13
N ASP A 144 -1.61 24.80 -11.13
CA ASP A 144 -2.60 25.79 -11.56
C ASP A 144 -2.63 25.88 -13.10
N LEU A 145 -3.84 25.89 -13.68
CA LEU A 145 -4.06 26.12 -15.10
C LEU A 145 -4.34 27.62 -15.34
N PRO A 146 -3.35 28.40 -15.83
CA PRO A 146 -3.31 29.87 -15.68
C PRO A 146 -4.45 30.60 -16.39
N ASN A 147 -5.03 30.00 -17.44
CA ASN A 147 -6.07 30.61 -18.26
C ASN A 147 -7.49 30.14 -17.91
N SER A 148 -7.65 29.26 -16.92
CA SER A 148 -8.97 28.69 -16.56
C SER A 148 -9.31 28.79 -15.08
N GLY A 149 -8.31 28.98 -14.22
CA GLY A 149 -8.50 28.94 -12.76
C GLY A 149 -8.72 27.54 -12.18
N TYR A 150 -8.65 26.48 -13.01
CA TYR A 150 -8.69 25.10 -12.53
C TYR A 150 -7.34 24.62 -12.00
N VAL A 151 -7.38 23.67 -11.07
CA VAL A 151 -6.20 22.95 -10.57
C VAL A 151 -6.21 21.54 -11.14
N LEU A 152 -5.13 21.13 -11.81
CA LEU A 152 -4.95 19.76 -12.27
C LEU A 152 -4.20 18.96 -11.19
N ARG A 153 -4.81 17.86 -10.74
CA ARG A 153 -4.21 16.88 -9.82
C ARG A 153 -3.89 15.59 -10.56
N PHE A 154 -2.65 15.12 -10.49
CA PHE A 154 -2.22 13.92 -11.21
C PHE A 154 -1.13 13.14 -10.46
N PRO A 155 -1.10 11.80 -10.59
CA PRO A 155 0.00 11.00 -10.06
C PRO A 155 1.28 11.35 -10.83
N LYS A 156 2.35 11.58 -10.08
CA LYS A 156 3.66 12.00 -10.61
C LYS A 156 4.67 10.86 -10.65
N GLU A 157 4.39 9.78 -9.92
CA GLU A 157 5.31 8.70 -9.61
C GLU A 157 4.58 7.35 -9.61
N ILE A 158 5.34 6.26 -9.56
CA ILE A 158 4.81 4.91 -9.44
C ILE A 158 5.42 4.23 -8.22
N GLY A 159 4.56 3.65 -7.37
CA GLY A 159 4.96 2.96 -6.14
C GLY A 159 5.12 1.44 -6.31
N LEU A 160 6.11 0.89 -5.62
CA LEU A 160 6.52 -0.51 -5.71
C LEU A 160 6.71 -1.14 -4.33
N THR A 161 6.32 -2.40 -4.18
CA THR A 161 6.65 -3.22 -2.99
C THR A 161 8.10 -3.70 -2.98
N GLU A 162 8.56 -4.21 -1.84
CA GLU A 162 9.90 -4.81 -1.69
C GLU A 162 10.12 -6.01 -2.62
N SER A 163 9.04 -6.77 -2.88
CA SER A 163 9.03 -7.90 -3.81
C SER A 163 8.92 -7.48 -5.29
N GLY A 164 8.82 -6.18 -5.58
CA GLY A 164 8.75 -5.67 -6.95
C GLY A 164 7.35 -5.61 -7.56
N TYR A 165 6.30 -5.62 -6.73
CA TYR A 165 4.93 -5.44 -7.21
C TYR A 165 4.61 -3.96 -7.43
N ILE A 166 4.15 -3.62 -8.63
CA ILE A 166 3.69 -2.29 -9.00
C ILE A 166 2.26 -2.12 -8.49
N ASN A 167 2.10 -1.37 -7.39
CA ASN A 167 0.84 -1.33 -6.66
C ASN A 167 -0.31 -0.68 -7.46
N GLU A 168 -0.01 0.26 -8.36
CA GLU A 168 -1.00 0.85 -9.28
C GLU A 168 -1.57 -0.17 -10.28
N ILE A 169 -0.74 -1.09 -10.76
CA ILE A 169 -1.08 -2.02 -11.85
C ILE A 169 -1.64 -3.32 -11.27
N GLU A 170 -0.91 -3.88 -10.32
CA GLU A 170 -1.16 -5.22 -9.77
C GLU A 170 -2.10 -5.19 -8.57
N LYS A 171 -2.17 -4.04 -7.88
CA LYS A 171 -2.99 -3.82 -6.68
C LYS A 171 -2.66 -4.82 -5.57
N THR A 172 -3.42 -4.81 -4.48
CA THR A 172 -3.29 -5.83 -3.44
C THR A 172 -4.33 -6.92 -3.63
N ASN A 173 -3.86 -8.13 -3.89
CA ASN A 173 -4.70 -9.33 -4.01
C ASN A 173 -4.91 -10.00 -2.64
N PRO A 174 -6.13 -10.44 -2.31
CA PRO A 174 -6.38 -11.19 -1.09
C PRO A 174 -5.68 -12.54 -1.12
N ASP A 175 -5.36 -13.09 0.05
CA ASP A 175 -4.95 -14.49 0.19
C ASP A 175 -6.14 -15.44 -0.02
N ILE A 176 -7.32 -15.03 0.43
CA ILE A 176 -8.58 -15.77 0.28
C ILE A 176 -9.57 -14.89 -0.46
N ASN A 177 -9.84 -15.25 -1.72
CA ASN A 177 -10.80 -14.53 -2.56
C ASN A 177 -12.23 -14.99 -2.24
N ILE A 178 -13.09 -14.07 -1.79
CA ILE A 178 -14.49 -14.33 -1.46
C ILE A 178 -15.30 -13.06 -1.70
N ASP A 179 -16.62 -13.22 -1.89
CA ASP A 179 -17.53 -12.08 -2.04
C ASP A 179 -17.35 -11.09 -0.87
N SER A 180 -17.05 -9.85 -1.23
CA SER A 180 -16.78 -8.77 -0.30
C SER A 180 -18.03 -7.96 0.06
N ASN A 181 -19.24 -8.45 -0.27
CA ASN A 181 -20.50 -7.84 0.14
C ASN A 181 -20.48 -7.47 1.64
N ARG A 182 -20.73 -6.19 1.90
CA ARG A 182 -20.70 -5.61 3.25
C ARG A 182 -22.06 -5.11 3.72
N TYR A 183 -23.11 -5.31 2.92
CA TYR A 183 -24.45 -4.79 3.19
C TYR A 183 -25.30 -5.76 4.03
N ASP A 184 -24.97 -7.05 4.02
CA ASP A 184 -25.63 -8.04 4.87
C ASP A 184 -25.18 -7.88 6.33
N ASP A 185 -25.97 -8.43 7.26
CA ASP A 185 -25.59 -8.50 8.67
C ASP A 185 -24.22 -9.20 8.82
N ILE A 186 -23.32 -8.63 9.64
CA ILE A 186 -21.92 -9.06 9.72
C ILE A 186 -21.75 -10.56 9.96
N LYS A 187 -22.65 -11.16 10.74
CA LYS A 187 -22.60 -12.60 11.03
C LYS A 187 -22.96 -13.45 9.81
N ASP A 188 -23.77 -12.95 8.90
CA ASP A 188 -24.24 -13.71 7.75
C ASP A 188 -23.35 -13.51 6.52
N GLN A 189 -22.40 -12.57 6.60
CA GLN A 189 -21.46 -12.33 5.51
C GLN A 189 -20.57 -13.56 5.27
N PRO A 190 -20.46 -14.05 4.02
CA PRO A 190 -19.64 -15.22 3.68
C PRO A 190 -18.19 -15.12 4.13
N ILE A 191 -17.64 -13.90 4.10
CA ILE A 191 -16.28 -13.62 4.55
C ILE A 191 -16.05 -13.90 6.04
N ILE A 192 -17.04 -13.55 6.87
CA ILE A 192 -16.98 -13.76 8.32
C ILE A 192 -17.18 -15.23 8.64
N GLN A 193 -18.16 -15.87 7.99
CA GLN A 193 -18.39 -17.31 8.11
C GLN A 193 -17.14 -18.11 7.72
N LYS A 194 -16.44 -17.71 6.64
CA LYS A 194 -15.22 -18.39 6.22
C LYS A 194 -14.10 -18.29 7.25
N ILE A 195 -13.92 -17.11 7.87
CA ILE A 195 -12.90 -16.92 8.90
C ILE A 195 -13.24 -17.76 10.14
N ILE A 196 -14.51 -17.81 10.54
CA ILE A 196 -14.96 -18.66 11.66
C ILE A 196 -14.69 -20.14 11.35
N GLU A 197 -14.94 -20.59 10.12
CA GLU A 197 -14.64 -21.97 9.69
C GLU A 197 -13.14 -22.30 9.76
N ILE A 198 -12.26 -21.34 9.47
CA ILE A 198 -10.80 -21.54 9.51
C ILE A 198 -10.28 -21.63 10.95
N GLU A 199 -10.87 -20.86 11.87
CA GLU A 199 -10.42 -20.77 13.27
C GLU A 199 -11.09 -21.79 14.22
N GLY A 200 -12.22 -22.39 13.81
CA GLY A 200 -13.00 -23.37 14.59
C GLY A 200 -12.51 -24.80 14.46
#